data_AF-A0A7K2NNM9-F1
#
_entry.id   AF-A0A7K2NNM9-F1
#
_cell.length_a   1.000
_cell.length_b   1.000
_cell.length_c   1.000
_cell.angle_alpha   90.00
_cell.angle_beta   90.00
_cell.angle_gamma   90.00
#
_symmetry.space_group_name_H-M   'P 1'
#
loop_
_entity.id
_entity.type
_entity.pdbx_description
1 polymer ?
#
loop_
_entity_poly.entity_id
_entity_poly.type
_entity_poly.pdbx_seq_one_letter_code
_entity_poly.pdbx_strand_id
1 'polypeptide(L)'
;AVLARPGQRLAADAPVLKVRTAKGETVVRTVDAGRVSALAATVGQIIGTGANVASVEKVAHADDPLYATVYVPAENAAAIPAHASVDLTVQSVPTQQYGVLHGEVKSVDRSAQSAQTIGAFLGDSALGEQFTEDGRPVAVTVRLATSKSTKSGYEWSSADGPPFELTSMTLASGSIRLADQRPVDWLLP
;
A
#
# COMPACT_ATOMS: atom_id res chain seq x y z
N ALA A 1 8.13 -24.28 -12.80
CA ALA A 1 9.44 -23.74 -12.37
C ALA A 1 9.24 -22.32 -11.88
N VAL A 2 9.98 -21.92 -10.84
CA VAL A 2 10.01 -20.54 -10.34
C VAL A 2 11.19 -19.84 -11.01
N LEU A 3 10.93 -18.74 -11.71
CA LEU A 3 11.92 -18.04 -12.56
C LEU A 3 12.42 -16.74 -11.92
N ALA A 4 11.62 -16.16 -11.03
CA ALA A 4 11.97 -14.97 -10.27
C ALA A 4 12.45 -15.30 -8.85
N ARG A 5 13.07 -14.33 -8.17
CA ARG A 5 13.48 -14.42 -6.76
C ARG A 5 12.97 -13.21 -5.97
N PRO A 6 12.67 -13.34 -4.67
CA PRO A 6 12.38 -12.18 -3.83
C PRO A 6 13.55 -11.17 -3.88
N GLY A 7 13.22 -9.88 -3.91
CA GLY A 7 14.15 -8.77 -4.07
C GLY A 7 14.61 -8.49 -5.52
N GLN A 8 14.34 -9.40 -6.47
CA GLN A 8 14.74 -9.21 -7.87
C GLN A 8 13.90 -8.11 -8.53
N ARG A 9 14.57 -7.18 -9.25
CA ARG A 9 13.89 -6.24 -10.16
C ARG A 9 13.55 -6.92 -11.48
N LEU A 10 12.32 -6.75 -11.92
CA LEU A 10 11.76 -7.27 -13.15
C LEU A 10 11.17 -6.12 -13.97
N ALA A 11 11.36 -6.16 -15.29
CA ALA A 11 10.65 -5.27 -16.20
C ALA A 11 9.16 -5.67 -16.31
N ALA A 12 8.34 -4.85 -16.97
CA ALA A 12 7.02 -5.27 -17.41
C ALA A 12 7.13 -6.50 -18.34
N ASP A 13 6.14 -7.39 -18.29
CA ASP A 13 6.08 -8.66 -19.04
C ASP A 13 7.21 -9.66 -18.76
N ALA A 14 8.01 -9.44 -17.71
CA ALA A 14 9.09 -10.34 -17.33
C ALA A 14 8.53 -11.67 -16.78
N PRO A 15 9.16 -12.81 -17.11
CA PRO A 15 8.67 -14.12 -16.66
C PRO A 15 8.90 -14.32 -15.15
N VAL A 16 7.83 -14.69 -14.43
CA VAL A 16 7.88 -14.96 -12.98
C VAL A 16 7.86 -16.45 -12.71
N LEU A 17 6.96 -17.19 -13.37
CA LEU A 17 6.73 -18.61 -13.15
C LEU A 17 6.45 -19.31 -14.48
N LYS A 18 6.83 -20.58 -14.55
CA LYS A 18 6.42 -21.50 -15.60
C LYS A 18 5.49 -22.55 -15.02
N VAL A 19 4.26 -22.61 -15.51
CA VAL A 19 3.20 -23.52 -15.05
C VAL A 19 2.89 -24.54 -16.15
N ARG A 20 2.43 -25.73 -15.75
CA ARG A 20 1.94 -26.76 -16.69
C ARG A 20 0.42 -26.78 -16.62
N THR A 21 -0.22 -26.65 -17.77
CA THR A 21 -1.68 -26.69 -17.93
C THR A 21 -2.06 -27.90 -18.79
N ALA A 22 -3.36 -28.21 -18.88
CA ALA A 22 -3.87 -29.24 -19.77
C ALA A 22 -3.56 -28.98 -21.26
N LYS A 23 -3.31 -27.73 -21.64
CA LYS A 23 -2.98 -27.31 -23.02
C LYS A 23 -1.47 -27.17 -23.27
N GLY A 24 -0.65 -27.54 -22.29
CA GLY A 24 0.81 -27.38 -22.35
C GLY A 24 1.36 -26.38 -21.33
N GLU A 25 2.60 -25.99 -21.49
CA GLU A 25 3.27 -25.08 -20.55
C GLU A 25 2.91 -23.62 -20.84
N THR A 26 2.73 -22.83 -19.79
CA THR A 26 2.41 -21.39 -19.86
C THR A 26 3.32 -20.63 -18.91
N VAL A 27 3.66 -19.39 -19.27
CA VAL A 27 4.48 -18.51 -18.44
C VAL A 27 3.58 -17.44 -17.83
N VAL A 28 3.65 -17.30 -16.51
CA VAL A 28 3.04 -16.17 -15.79
C VAL A 28 4.07 -15.04 -15.75
N ARG A 29 3.63 -13.84 -16.13
CA ARG A 29 4.47 -12.65 -16.30
C ARG A 29 4.06 -11.53 -15.35
N THR A 30 4.98 -10.63 -15.06
CA THR A 30 4.67 -9.37 -14.41
C THR A 30 3.81 -8.50 -15.33
N VAL A 31 2.85 -7.77 -14.76
CA VAL A 31 2.05 -6.80 -15.53
C VAL A 31 2.81 -5.47 -15.67
N ASP A 32 3.48 -5.04 -14.60
CA ASP A 32 4.27 -3.82 -14.53
C ASP A 32 5.73 -4.13 -14.17
N ALA A 33 6.62 -3.16 -14.42
CA ALA A 33 7.98 -3.20 -13.88
C ALA A 33 7.96 -3.02 -12.36
N GLY A 34 8.87 -3.72 -11.67
CA GLY A 34 8.93 -3.65 -10.22
C GLY A 34 9.92 -4.59 -9.57
N ARG A 35 9.91 -4.62 -8.24
CA ARG A 35 10.69 -5.52 -7.40
C ARG A 35 9.80 -6.62 -6.86
N VAL A 36 10.19 -7.88 -7.02
CA VAL A 36 9.48 -9.02 -6.47
C VAL A 36 9.53 -8.94 -4.95
N SER A 37 8.40 -8.71 -4.29
CA SER A 37 8.33 -8.65 -2.83
C SER A 37 8.10 -10.05 -2.22
N ALA A 38 7.31 -10.89 -2.87
CA ALA A 38 7.03 -12.25 -2.41
C ALA A 38 6.78 -13.23 -3.56
N LEU A 39 7.03 -14.51 -3.30
CA LEU A 39 6.65 -15.63 -4.17
C LEU A 39 5.75 -16.56 -3.36
N ALA A 40 4.47 -16.63 -3.72
CA ALA A 40 3.48 -17.45 -3.04
C ALA A 40 3.43 -18.88 -3.61
N ALA A 41 3.85 -19.06 -4.87
CA ALA A 41 3.87 -20.36 -5.52
C ALA A 41 5.24 -21.05 -5.38
N THR A 42 5.22 -22.33 -4.99
CA THR A 42 6.41 -23.19 -4.88
C THR A 42 6.48 -24.22 -6.01
N VAL A 43 7.66 -24.79 -6.25
CA VAL A 43 7.84 -25.84 -7.26
C VAL A 43 7.05 -27.08 -6.84
N GLY A 44 6.16 -27.57 -7.71
CA GLY A 44 5.32 -28.75 -7.47
C GLY A 44 3.92 -28.44 -6.95
N GLN A 45 3.65 -27.19 -6.55
CA GLN A 45 2.32 -26.77 -6.09
C GLN A 45 1.32 -26.73 -7.26
N ILE A 46 0.14 -27.29 -7.02
CA ILE A 46 -1.01 -27.15 -7.93
C ILE A 46 -1.72 -25.84 -7.58
N ILE A 47 -1.97 -25.02 -8.60
CA ILE A 47 -2.64 -23.72 -8.46
C ILE A 47 -3.81 -23.63 -9.43
N GLY A 48 -4.90 -22.99 -8.99
CA GLY A 48 -6.04 -22.65 -9.84
C GLY A 48 -5.84 -21.35 -10.60
N THR A 49 -6.64 -21.12 -11.63
CA THR A 49 -6.74 -19.81 -12.27
C THR A 49 -7.24 -18.78 -11.25
N GLY A 50 -6.60 -17.61 -11.21
CA GLY A 50 -6.90 -16.56 -10.22
C GLY A 50 -6.16 -16.72 -8.89
N ALA A 51 -5.33 -17.76 -8.71
CA ALA A 51 -4.46 -17.87 -7.55
C ALA A 51 -3.38 -16.78 -7.57
N ASN A 52 -3.10 -16.18 -6.42
CA ASN A 52 -1.94 -15.30 -6.23
C ASN A 52 -0.67 -16.14 -6.20
N VAL A 53 0.30 -15.79 -7.04
CA VAL A 53 1.52 -16.59 -7.22
C VAL A 53 2.81 -15.82 -6.93
N ALA A 54 2.77 -14.50 -7.03
CA ALA A 54 3.83 -13.59 -6.68
C ALA A 54 3.25 -12.21 -6.38
N SER A 55 3.96 -11.44 -5.54
CA SER A 55 3.72 -10.03 -5.33
C SER A 55 4.90 -9.23 -5.88
N VAL A 56 4.61 -8.14 -6.59
CA VAL A 56 5.61 -7.25 -7.19
C VAL A 56 5.31 -5.84 -6.74
N GLU A 57 6.24 -5.26 -6.00
CA GLU A 57 6.27 -3.84 -5.68
C GLU A 57 6.54 -3.06 -6.97
N LYS A 58 5.61 -2.20 -7.38
CA LYS A 58 5.80 -1.37 -8.58
C LYS A 58 6.94 -0.39 -8.36
N VAL A 59 7.98 -0.51 -9.18
CA VAL A 59 9.17 0.35 -9.19
C VAL A 59 9.51 0.56 -10.67
N ALA A 60 8.98 1.59 -11.29
CA ALA A 60 9.35 2.00 -12.64
C ALA A 60 10.73 2.69 -12.63
N HIS A 61 11.03 3.47 -11.60
CA HIS A 61 12.32 4.12 -11.36
C HIS A 61 12.76 4.01 -9.90
N ALA A 62 14.07 4.11 -9.63
CA ALA A 62 14.61 4.03 -8.26
C ALA A 62 14.05 5.12 -7.33
N ASP A 63 13.59 6.23 -7.90
CA ASP A 63 13.08 7.41 -7.20
C ASP A 63 11.55 7.51 -7.24
N ASP A 64 10.84 6.44 -7.65
CA ASP A 64 9.38 6.45 -7.63
C ASP A 64 8.89 6.70 -6.21
N PRO A 65 7.98 7.68 -6.00
CA PRO A 65 7.56 8.05 -4.65
C PRO A 65 6.73 6.93 -4.04
N LEU A 66 6.96 6.69 -2.75
CA LEU A 66 6.13 5.82 -1.94
C LEU A 66 4.72 6.41 -1.80
N TYR A 67 3.75 5.51 -1.79
CA TYR A 67 2.37 5.79 -1.44
C TYR A 67 2.02 5.03 -0.18
N ALA A 68 1.19 5.63 0.67
CA ALA A 68 0.54 4.90 1.76
C ALA A 68 -0.87 4.49 1.33
N THR A 69 -1.31 3.30 1.76
CA THR A 69 -2.71 2.88 1.67
C THR A 69 -3.26 2.85 3.08
N VAL A 70 -4.22 3.72 3.36
CA VAL A 70 -4.90 3.81 4.66
C VAL A 70 -6.28 3.19 4.51
N TYR A 71 -6.59 2.19 5.31
CA TYR A 71 -7.91 1.55 5.34
C TYR A 71 -8.79 2.27 6.35
N VAL A 72 -9.91 2.81 5.86
CA VAL A 72 -10.86 3.59 6.69
C VAL A 72 -12.20 2.86 6.78
N PRO A 73 -12.93 2.99 7.90
CA PRO A 73 -14.30 2.50 7.98
C PRO A 73 -15.17 3.05 6.85
N ALA A 74 -16.02 2.21 6.27
CA ALA A 74 -16.78 2.56 5.08
C ALA A 74 -17.74 3.74 5.30
N GLU A 75 -18.28 3.88 6.52
CA GLU A 75 -19.14 4.98 6.94
C GLU A 75 -18.42 6.34 6.91
N ASN A 76 -17.10 6.35 7.10
CA ASN A 76 -16.30 7.57 7.10
C ASN A 76 -15.75 7.92 5.71
N ALA A 77 -15.66 6.94 4.81
CA ALA A 77 -15.02 7.10 3.50
C ALA A 77 -15.68 8.19 2.64
N ALA A 78 -17.00 8.31 2.70
CA ALA A 78 -17.76 9.30 1.92
C ALA A 78 -17.51 10.75 2.37
N ALA A 79 -17.06 10.96 3.61
CA ALA A 79 -16.79 12.29 4.17
C ALA A 79 -15.38 12.80 3.84
N ILE A 80 -14.51 11.96 3.26
CA ILE A 80 -13.12 12.30 2.96
C ILE A 80 -13.06 13.24 1.75
N PRO A 81 -12.58 14.49 1.92
CA PRO A 81 -12.40 15.39 0.79
C PRO A 81 -11.30 14.87 -0.15
N ALA A 82 -11.45 15.17 -1.45
CA ALA A 82 -10.32 15.11 -2.36
C ALA A 82 -9.19 16.00 -1.82
N HIS A 83 -7.93 15.57 -1.97
CA HIS A 83 -6.76 16.36 -1.56
C HIS A 83 -6.68 16.63 -0.05
N ALA A 84 -7.42 15.89 0.78
CA ALA A 84 -7.36 16.02 2.22
C ALA A 84 -5.93 15.76 2.75
N SER A 85 -5.48 16.58 3.69
CA SER A 85 -4.21 16.39 4.38
C SER A 85 -4.27 15.12 5.23
N VAL A 86 -3.18 14.38 5.23
CA VAL A 86 -3.01 13.15 6.01
C VAL A 86 -1.72 13.23 6.81
N ASP A 87 -1.82 12.97 8.10
CA ASP A 87 -0.66 12.77 8.97
C ASP A 87 -0.52 11.28 9.29
N LEU A 88 0.68 10.74 9.05
CA LEU A 88 0.98 9.31 9.18
C LEU A 88 2.01 9.08 10.29
N THR A 89 1.69 8.17 11.21
CA THR A 89 2.65 7.61 12.17
C THR A 89 3.19 6.30 11.62
N VAL A 90 4.48 6.27 11.30
CA VAL A 90 5.16 5.11 10.71
C VAL A 90 5.79 4.24 11.81
N GLN A 91 5.48 2.95 11.86
CA GLN A 91 5.89 2.06 12.96
C GLN A 91 7.41 1.96 13.13
N SER A 92 8.19 2.04 12.04
CA SER A 92 9.65 1.95 12.08
C SER A 92 10.35 3.25 12.49
N VAL A 93 9.61 4.35 12.69
CA VAL A 93 10.16 5.68 12.96
C VAL A 93 9.72 6.18 14.35
N PRO A 94 10.67 6.54 15.25
CA PRO A 94 10.33 7.07 16.56
C PRO A 94 9.56 8.40 16.48
N THR A 95 8.25 8.37 16.71
CA THR A 95 7.36 9.54 16.60
C THR A 95 7.75 10.67 17.56
N GLN A 96 8.25 10.34 18.76
CA GLN A 96 8.71 11.38 19.70
C GLN A 96 9.91 12.17 19.18
N GLN A 97 10.71 11.60 18.27
CA GLN A 97 11.90 12.24 17.72
C GLN A 97 11.63 12.90 16.37
N TYR A 98 10.87 12.24 15.49
CA TYR A 98 10.69 12.68 14.11
C TYR A 98 9.26 13.10 13.77
N GLY A 99 8.32 12.91 14.68
CA GLY A 99 6.93 13.29 14.51
C GLY A 99 6.20 12.44 13.47
N VAL A 100 5.32 13.09 12.71
CA VAL A 100 4.46 12.46 11.70
C VAL A 100 4.96 12.74 10.30
N LEU A 101 4.72 11.79 9.40
CA LEU A 101 4.96 11.88 7.97
C LEU A 101 3.76 12.55 7.30
N HIS A 102 4.00 13.58 6.49
CA HIS A 102 2.93 14.31 5.83
C HIS A 102 2.56 13.71 4.47
N GLY A 103 1.28 13.77 4.14
CA GLY A 103 0.75 13.32 2.87
C GLY A 103 -0.60 13.93 2.54
N GLU A 104 -1.14 13.50 1.40
CA GLU A 104 -2.36 14.03 0.82
C GLU A 104 -3.16 12.90 0.18
N VAL A 105 -4.48 12.90 0.36
CA VAL A 105 -5.39 11.94 -0.28
C VAL A 105 -5.30 12.10 -1.80
N LYS A 106 -4.82 11.04 -2.46
CA LYS A 106 -4.78 10.93 -3.92
C LYS A 106 -6.05 10.31 -4.48
N SER A 107 -6.57 9.28 -3.82
CA SER A 107 -7.80 8.61 -4.25
C SER A 107 -8.44 7.86 -3.09
N VAL A 108 -9.76 7.76 -3.15
CA VAL A 108 -10.58 6.91 -2.27
C VAL A 108 -11.23 5.86 -3.14
N ASP A 109 -11.09 4.59 -2.77
CA ASP A 109 -11.70 3.49 -3.50
C ASP A 109 -13.24 3.60 -3.47
N ARG A 110 -13.88 3.14 -4.55
CA ARG A 110 -15.35 3.20 -4.68
C ARG A 110 -16.08 2.10 -3.90
N SER A 111 -15.36 1.09 -3.42
CA SER A 111 -15.94 -0.08 -2.78
C SER A 111 -15.11 -0.52 -1.59
N ALA A 112 -15.79 -1.00 -0.54
CA ALA A 112 -15.14 -1.63 0.58
C ALA A 112 -14.40 -2.92 0.15
N GLN A 113 -13.23 -3.17 0.72
CA GLN A 113 -12.38 -4.32 0.40
C GLN A 113 -12.65 -5.49 1.37
N SER A 114 -12.39 -6.72 0.92
CA SER A 114 -12.51 -7.91 1.78
C SER A 114 -11.16 -8.30 2.37
N ALA A 115 -11.16 -9.12 3.43
CA ALA A 115 -9.94 -9.64 4.05
C ALA A 115 -9.02 -10.34 3.02
N GLN A 116 -9.60 -11.06 2.06
CA GLN A 116 -8.85 -11.75 1.01
C GLN A 116 -8.15 -10.76 0.06
N THR A 117 -8.81 -9.67 -0.32
CA THR A 117 -8.21 -8.63 -1.17
C THR A 117 -7.08 -7.91 -0.43
N ILE A 118 -7.32 -7.52 0.83
CA ILE A 118 -6.33 -6.83 1.65
C ILE A 118 -5.13 -7.73 1.92
N GLY A 119 -5.37 -8.98 2.33
CA GLY A 119 -4.29 -9.94 2.60
C GLY A 119 -3.49 -10.30 1.34
N ALA A 120 -4.13 -10.35 0.17
CA ALA A 120 -3.43 -10.51 -1.10
C ALA A 120 -2.52 -9.31 -1.41
N PHE A 121 -2.99 -8.10 -1.16
CA PHE A 121 -2.21 -6.87 -1.37
C PHE A 121 -1.04 -6.76 -0.39
N LEU A 122 -1.26 -7.08 0.89
CA LEU A 122 -0.23 -7.02 1.93
C LEU A 122 0.71 -8.25 1.92
N GLY A 123 0.33 -9.33 1.24
CA GLY A 123 1.07 -10.60 1.27
C GLY A 123 0.92 -11.36 2.59
N ASP A 124 -0.07 -11.00 3.42
CA ASP A 124 -0.31 -11.57 4.74
C ASP A 124 -1.82 -11.66 5.01
N SER A 125 -2.34 -12.88 5.12
CA SER A 125 -3.76 -13.12 5.37
C SER A 125 -4.21 -12.71 6.77
N ALA A 126 -3.33 -12.80 7.78
CA ALA A 126 -3.65 -12.39 9.15
C ALA A 126 -3.80 -10.87 9.23
N LEU A 127 -2.98 -10.10 8.50
CA LEU A 127 -3.21 -8.67 8.32
C LEU A 127 -4.51 -8.40 7.58
N GLY A 128 -4.84 -9.20 6.57
CA GLY A 128 -6.14 -9.12 5.89
C GLY A 128 -7.33 -9.23 6.86
N GLU A 129 -7.27 -10.20 7.78
CA GLU A 129 -8.28 -10.38 8.82
C GLU A 129 -8.30 -9.20 9.80
N GLN A 130 -7.14 -8.81 10.33
CA GLN A 130 -6.99 -7.70 11.28
C GLN A 130 -7.56 -6.39 10.75
N PHE A 131 -7.28 -6.04 9.49
CA PHE A 131 -7.77 -4.80 8.87
C PHE A 131 -9.28 -4.84 8.56
N THR A 132 -9.94 -5.98 8.77
CA THR A 132 -11.38 -6.15 8.58
C THR A 132 -12.14 -6.54 9.84
N GLU A 133 -11.50 -6.48 11.01
CA GLU A 133 -12.09 -6.87 12.29
C GLU A 133 -13.39 -6.09 12.59
N ASP A 134 -13.38 -4.78 12.30
CA ASP A 134 -14.52 -3.88 12.47
C ASP A 134 -15.43 -3.78 11.23
N GLY A 135 -15.31 -4.72 10.29
CA GLY A 135 -16.03 -4.74 9.02
C GLY A 135 -15.15 -4.39 7.82
N ARG A 136 -15.76 -4.31 6.64
CA ARG A 136 -15.01 -4.11 5.38
C ARG A 136 -14.62 -2.63 5.21
N PRO A 137 -13.32 -2.27 5.21
CA PRO A 137 -12.90 -0.89 5.07
C PRO A 137 -12.82 -0.47 3.60
N VAL A 138 -12.77 0.84 3.35
CA VAL A 138 -12.42 1.43 2.06
C VAL A 138 -10.94 1.79 2.05
N ALA A 139 -10.24 1.50 0.95
CA ALA A 139 -8.84 1.89 0.79
C ALA A 139 -8.71 3.35 0.35
N VAL A 140 -7.83 4.09 1.01
CA VAL A 140 -7.48 5.46 0.67
C VAL A 140 -6.01 5.49 0.28
N THR A 141 -5.72 5.82 -0.97
CA THR A 141 -4.36 6.02 -1.44
C THR A 141 -3.90 7.43 -1.08
N VAL A 142 -2.80 7.52 -0.36
CA VAL A 142 -2.19 8.75 0.11
C VAL A 142 -0.86 8.93 -0.62
N ARG A 143 -0.70 10.09 -1.26
CA ARG A 143 0.59 10.53 -1.82
C ARG A 143 1.39 11.17 -0.71
N LEU A 144 2.60 10.66 -0.45
CA LEU A 144 3.49 11.22 0.56
C LEU A 144 4.11 12.53 0.05
N ALA A 145 4.21 13.52 0.94
CA ALA A 145 4.87 14.78 0.63
C ALA A 145 6.39 14.56 0.60
N THR A 146 7.05 14.95 -0.49
CA THR A 146 8.49 14.75 -0.69
C THR A 146 9.29 15.95 -0.20
N SER A 147 10.45 15.72 0.40
CA SER A 147 11.39 16.78 0.76
C SER A 147 12.81 16.45 0.35
N LYS A 148 13.50 17.44 -0.25
CA LYS A 148 14.93 17.37 -0.55
C LYS A 148 15.83 17.71 0.64
N SER A 149 15.24 18.18 1.75
CA SER A 149 15.99 18.58 2.96
C SER A 149 16.21 17.44 3.94
N THR A 150 15.46 16.33 3.83
CA THR A 150 15.57 15.17 4.74
C THR A 150 16.27 14.01 4.05
N LYS A 151 17.00 13.18 4.81
CA LYS A 151 17.63 11.96 4.26
C LYS A 151 16.59 10.93 3.82
N SER A 152 15.43 10.93 4.45
CA SER A 152 14.32 10.05 4.11
C SER A 152 13.68 10.34 2.74
N GLY A 153 13.87 11.56 2.20
CA GLY A 153 13.23 12.02 0.97
C GLY A 153 11.79 12.52 1.14
N TYR A 154 11.26 12.54 2.37
CA TYR A 154 9.87 12.92 2.67
C TYR A 154 9.77 14.07 3.68
N GLU A 155 8.63 14.74 3.69
CA GLU A 155 8.29 15.82 4.62
C GLU A 155 7.72 15.27 5.93
N TRP A 156 8.29 15.73 7.04
CA TRP A 156 7.92 15.33 8.39
C TRP A 156 7.59 16.57 9.20
N SER A 157 6.84 16.39 10.28
CA SER A 157 6.59 17.50 11.21
C SER A 157 7.86 17.93 11.95
N SER A 158 8.91 17.10 11.98
CA SER A 158 10.25 17.51 12.37
C SER A 158 11.08 17.94 11.16
N ALA A 159 11.96 18.93 11.34
CA ALA A 159 12.76 19.48 10.24
C ALA A 159 13.73 18.45 9.62
N ASP A 160 14.26 17.53 10.43
CA ASP A 160 15.33 16.62 10.00
C ASP A 160 14.80 15.32 9.38
N GLY A 161 13.60 14.86 9.79
CA GLY A 161 13.11 13.51 9.47
C GLY A 161 14.06 12.39 9.96
N PRO A 162 13.73 11.11 9.72
CA PRO A 162 14.61 10.01 10.06
C PRO A 162 15.87 10.00 9.17
N PRO A 163 17.02 9.56 9.70
CA PRO A 163 18.30 9.58 8.98
C PRO A 163 18.47 8.44 7.96
N PHE A 164 17.35 7.81 7.55
CA PHE A 164 17.29 6.65 6.66
C PHE A 164 16.08 6.74 5.73
N GLU A 165 16.18 6.08 4.57
CA GLU A 165 15.07 5.96 3.61
C GLU A 165 13.95 5.08 4.17
N LEU A 166 12.70 5.43 3.85
CA LEU A 166 11.56 4.58 4.15
C LEU A 166 11.54 3.39 3.19
N THR A 167 11.21 2.23 3.72
CA THR A 167 10.94 1.03 2.92
C THR A 167 9.44 0.84 2.75
N SER A 168 9.03 0.27 1.63
CA SER A 168 7.67 -0.21 1.43
C SER A 168 7.31 -1.30 2.44
N MET A 169 6.01 -1.64 2.49
CA MET A 169 5.46 -2.64 3.41
C MET A 169 5.71 -2.32 4.91
N THR A 170 5.93 -1.05 5.24
CA THR A 170 6.00 -0.59 6.63
C THR A 170 4.60 -0.20 7.10
N LEU A 171 4.15 -0.74 8.23
CA LEU A 171 2.86 -0.38 8.81
C LEU A 171 2.87 1.09 9.26
N ALA A 172 1.74 1.76 9.05
CA ALA A 172 1.51 3.11 9.50
C ALA A 172 0.05 3.30 9.92
N SER A 173 -0.17 4.17 10.89
CA SER A 173 -1.49 4.68 11.26
C SER A 173 -1.69 6.08 10.69
N GLY A 174 -2.88 6.41 10.22
CA GLY A 174 -3.16 7.68 9.55
C GLY A 174 -4.30 8.47 10.17
N SER A 175 -4.14 9.79 10.25
CA SER A 175 -5.22 10.73 10.56
C SER A 175 -5.52 11.56 9.32
N ILE A 176 -6.73 11.43 8.78
CA ILE A 176 -7.18 12.16 7.59
C ILE A 176 -8.03 13.36 8.05
N ARG A 177 -7.66 14.56 7.61
CA ARG A 177 -8.43 15.77 7.92
C ARG A 177 -9.72 15.81 7.10
N LEU A 178 -10.86 15.73 7.78
CA LEU A 178 -12.18 15.91 7.15
C LEU A 178 -12.46 17.39 6.88
N ALA A 179 -13.47 17.66 6.05
CA ALA A 179 -13.91 19.03 5.82
C ALA A 179 -14.37 19.69 7.14
N ASP A 180 -14.00 20.96 7.33
CA ASP A 180 -14.45 21.74 8.48
C ASP A 180 -15.98 21.83 8.47
N GLN A 181 -16.63 21.24 9.47
CA GLN A 181 -18.03 21.53 9.76
C GLN A 181 -18.08 22.73 10.70
N ARG A 182 -18.76 23.81 10.29
CA ARG A 182 -18.92 24.99 11.13
C ARG A 182 -19.92 24.63 12.24
N PRO A 183 -19.56 24.75 13.53
CA PRO A 183 -20.48 24.39 14.63
C PRO A 183 -21.81 25.18 14.63
N VAL A 184 -21.85 26.35 13.99
CA VAL A 184 -23.08 27.15 13.83
C VAL A 184 -24.13 26.44 12.95
N ASP A 185 -23.70 25.57 12.03
CA ASP A 185 -24.60 24.82 11.13
C ASP A 185 -25.41 23.75 11.91
N TRP A 186 -25.06 23.45 13.17
CA TRP A 186 -25.79 22.53 14.04
C TRP A 186 -26.82 23.23 14.94
N LEU A 187 -26.76 24.57 15.03
CA LEU A 187 -27.57 25.37 15.96
C LEU A 187 -28.85 25.96 15.32
N LEU A 188 -29.07 25.76 14.03
CA LEU A 188 -30.22 26.32 13.30
C LEU A 188 -30.86 25.26 12.39
N PRO A 189 -32.02 24.67 12.76
CA PRO A 189 -32.91 23.98 11.83
C PRO A 189 -33.68 24.96 10.93
#